data_AF-U2LST5-F1
#
_entry.id   AF-U2LST5-F1
#
_cell.length_a   1.000
_cell.length_b   1.000
_cell.length_c   1.000
_cell.angle_alpha   90.00
_cell.angle_beta   90.00
_cell.angle_gamma   90.00
#
_symmetry.space_group_name_H-M   'P 1'
#
loop_
_entity.id
_entity.type
_entity.pdbx_description
1 polymer ?
#
loop_
_entity_poly.entity_id
_entity_poly.type
_entity_poly.pdbx_seq_one_letter_code
_entity_poly.pdbx_strand_id
1 'polypeptide(L)'
;METTGRKWVFGIGLYLIIKGALNLILGFSMSNLVMLIVSVVALVLMLNRVPYINYIVAVFLALMFLMHVGSNISNLGSQWIYLLEGLLDLGAAAVLVFEKNVKAFFGK
;
A
#
# COMPACT_ATOMS: atom_id res chain seq x y z
N MET A 1 6.72 19.06 -10.21
CA MET A 1 5.67 18.03 -10.45
C MET A 1 6.25 16.63 -10.39
N GLU A 2 7.22 16.28 -11.23
CA GLU A 2 7.87 14.95 -11.22
C GLU A 2 8.51 14.58 -9.87
N THR A 3 9.22 15.53 -9.25
CA THR A 3 9.83 15.36 -7.92
C THR A 3 8.79 15.12 -6.82
N THR A 4 7.65 15.81 -6.88
CA THR A 4 6.54 15.65 -5.93
C THR A 4 5.83 14.32 -6.10
N GLY A 5 5.54 13.90 -7.35
CA GLY A 5 4.92 12.61 -7.63
C GLY A 5 5.81 11.44 -7.22
N ARG A 6 7.12 11.53 -7.50
CA ARG A 6 8.10 10.54 -7.04
C ARG A 6 8.15 10.43 -5.51
N LYS A 7 8.05 11.54 -4.77
CA LYS A 7 8.01 11.54 -3.30
C LYS A 7 6.76 10.81 -2.78
N TRP A 8 5.60 11.04 -3.39
CA TRP A 8 4.37 10.33 -3.03
C TRP A 8 4.50 8.82 -3.27
N VAL A 9 4.95 8.43 -4.46
CA VAL A 9 5.15 7.02 -4.82
C VAL A 9 6.16 6.35 -3.89
N PHE A 10 7.27 7.01 -3.62
CA PHE A 10 8.29 6.51 -2.70
C PHE A 10 7.74 6.39 -1.27
N GLY A 11 7.02 7.39 -0.78
CA GLY A 11 6.42 7.37 0.55
C GLY A 11 5.41 6.24 0.72
N ILE A 12 4.56 6.01 -0.28
CA ILE A 12 3.59 4.90 -0.28
C ILE A 12 4.31 3.55 -0.33
N GLY A 13 5.28 3.36 -1.23
CA GLY A 13 6.01 2.10 -1.27
C GLY A 13 6.85 1.83 -0.02
N LEU A 14 7.40 2.87 0.62
CA LEU A 14 8.09 2.74 1.90
C LEU A 14 7.11 2.33 3.01
N TYR A 15 5.91 2.91 3.04
CA TYR A 15 4.83 2.50 3.94
C TYR A 15 4.51 0.99 3.78
N LEU A 16 4.39 0.49 2.55
CA LEU A 16 4.11 -0.94 2.29
C LEU A 16 5.22 -1.86 2.81
N ILE A 17 6.48 -1.43 2.72
CA ILE A 17 7.63 -2.20 3.23
C ILE A 17 7.64 -2.19 4.75
N ILE A 18 7.46 -1.03 5.39
CA ILE A 18 7.41 -0.92 6.86
C ILE A 18 6.28 -1.79 7.41
N LYS A 19 5.08 -1.69 6.82
CA LYS A 19 3.93 -2.53 7.16
C LYS A 19 4.24 -4.02 7.02
N GLY A 20 4.81 -4.43 5.88
CA GLY A 20 5.19 -5.82 5.64
C GLY A 20 6.22 -6.33 6.65
N ALA A 21 7.21 -5.50 7.01
CA ALA A 21 8.22 -5.84 8.01
C ALA A 21 7.61 -5.98 9.41
N LEU A 22 6.70 -5.08 9.79
CA LEU A 22 5.97 -5.17 11.06
C LEU A 22 5.15 -6.47 11.12
N ASN A 23 4.41 -6.80 10.06
CA ASN A 23 3.63 -8.04 9.99
C ASN A 23 4.52 -9.30 10.09
N LEU A 24 5.71 -9.27 9.49
CA LEU A 24 6.67 -10.37 9.59
C LEU A 24 7.25 -10.53 11.00
N ILE A 25 7.53 -9.42 11.71
CA ILE A 25 8.04 -9.46 13.09
C ILE A 25 6.96 -9.94 14.06
N LEU A 26 5.72 -9.47 13.91
CA LEU A 26 4.61 -9.79 14.80
C LEU A 26 4.06 -11.21 14.59
N GLY A 27 4.14 -11.73 13.37
CA GLY A 27 3.63 -13.06 13.02
C GLY A 27 4.47 -13.70 11.93
N PHE A 28 5.68 -14.16 12.28
CA PHE A 28 6.58 -14.75 11.30
C PHE A 28 5.93 -15.91 10.54
N SER A 29 5.81 -15.77 9.22
CA SER A 29 5.16 -16.75 8.34
C SER A 29 5.64 -16.57 6.90
N MET A 30 5.55 -17.65 6.11
CA MET A 30 5.89 -17.60 4.68
C MET A 30 4.99 -16.62 3.92
N SER A 31 3.72 -16.50 4.30
CA SER A 31 2.81 -15.50 3.72
C SER A 31 3.29 -14.07 3.97
N ASN A 32 3.73 -13.74 5.19
CA ASN A 32 4.20 -12.40 5.52
C ASN A 32 5.54 -12.09 4.83
N LEU A 33 6.39 -13.09 4.63
CA LEU A 33 7.62 -12.95 3.85
C LEU A 33 7.31 -12.65 2.37
N VAL A 34 6.39 -13.40 1.76
CA VAL A 34 5.95 -13.16 0.38
C VAL A 34 5.33 -11.76 0.24
N MET A 35 4.49 -11.35 1.19
CA MET A 35 3.89 -10.02 1.20
C MET A 35 4.94 -8.90 1.28
N LEU A 36 5.98 -9.07 2.08
CA LEU A 36 7.09 -8.11 2.14
C LEU A 36 7.83 -8.02 0.80
N ILE A 37 8.07 -9.15 0.14
CA ILE A 37 8.68 -9.17 -1.20
C ILE A 37 7.78 -8.45 -2.21
N VAL A 38 6.48 -8.71 -2.18
CA VAL A 38 5.50 -8.02 -3.04
C VAL A 38 5.54 -6.51 -2.81
N SER A 39 5.64 -6.04 -1.55
CA SER A 39 5.78 -4.61 -1.24
C SER A 39 7.03 -3.99 -1.85
N VAL A 40 8.17 -4.68 -1.78
CA VAL A 40 9.43 -4.21 -2.38
C VAL A 40 9.32 -4.16 -3.90
N VAL A 41 8.79 -5.22 -4.52
CA VAL A 41 8.58 -5.28 -5.97
C VAL A 41 7.63 -4.16 -6.42
N ALA A 42 6.53 -3.95 -5.71
CA ALA A 42 5.59 -2.87 -5.99
C ALA A 42 6.29 -1.49 -5.99
N LEU A 43 7.12 -1.19 -4.98
CA LEU A 43 7.89 0.05 -4.94
C LEU A 43 8.81 0.18 -6.16
N VAL A 44 9.57 -0.87 -6.50
CA VAL A 44 10.49 -0.86 -7.65
C VAL A 44 9.74 -0.61 -8.96
N LEU A 45 8.65 -1.34 -9.20
CA LEU A 45 7.83 -1.19 -10.41
C LEU A 45 7.19 0.21 -10.48
N MET A 46 6.71 0.75 -9.36
CA MET A 46 6.16 2.10 -9.29
C MET A 46 7.23 3.17 -9.58
N LEU A 47 8.44 3.04 -9.02
CA LEU A 47 9.54 3.99 -9.28
C LEU A 47 10.04 3.93 -10.74
N ASN A 48 10.00 2.75 -11.36
CA ASN A 48 10.30 2.54 -12.78
C ASN A 48 9.17 2.97 -13.71
N ARG A 49 8.06 3.49 -13.18
CA ARG A 49 6.90 3.98 -13.96
C ARG A 49 6.32 2.92 -14.89
N VAL A 50 6.28 1.67 -14.44
CA VAL A 50 5.65 0.60 -15.22
C VAL A 50 4.20 0.99 -15.51
N PRO A 51 3.71 0.89 -16.77
CA PRO A 51 2.37 1.32 -17.11
C PRO A 51 1.30 0.69 -16.21
N TYR A 52 0.37 1.53 -15.74
CA TYR A 52 -0.77 1.16 -14.89
C TYR A 52 -0.45 0.56 -13.50
N ILE A 53 0.83 0.45 -13.11
CA ILE A 53 1.21 -0.18 -11.83
C ILE A 53 0.61 0.53 -10.61
N ASN A 54 0.47 1.85 -10.65
CA ASN A 54 -0.15 2.63 -9.56
C ASN A 54 -1.61 2.23 -9.34
N TYR A 55 -2.35 1.92 -10.41
CA TYR A 55 -3.73 1.44 -10.31
C TYR A 55 -3.79 0.00 -9.81
N ILE A 56 -2.87 -0.86 -10.26
CA ILE A 56 -2.78 -2.25 -9.78
C ILE A 56 -2.53 -2.28 -8.27
N VAL A 57 -1.55 -1.50 -7.79
CA VAL A 57 -1.24 -1.40 -6.36
C VAL A 57 -2.41 -0.80 -5.59
N ALA A 58 -3.09 0.23 -6.11
CA ALA A 58 -4.26 0.81 -5.47
C ALA A 58 -5.42 -0.20 -5.32
N VAL A 59 -5.70 -0.98 -6.38
CA VAL A 59 -6.72 -2.05 -6.34
C VAL A 59 -6.33 -3.11 -5.32
N PHE A 60 -5.07 -3.53 -5.30
CA PHE A 60 -4.57 -4.49 -4.33
C PHE A 60 -4.81 -4.02 -2.88
N LEU A 61 -4.47 -2.76 -2.58
CA LEU A 61 -4.70 -2.17 -1.25
C LEU A 61 -6.18 -2.08 -0.89
N ALA A 62 -7.02 -1.67 -1.83
CA ALA A 62 -8.46 -1.61 -1.61
C ALA A 62 -9.06 -2.99 -1.35
N LEU A 63 -8.63 -4.02 -2.10
CA LEU A 63 -9.08 -5.40 -1.90
C LEU A 63 -8.64 -5.93 -0.52
N MET A 64 -7.40 -5.70 -0.12
CA MET A 64 -6.91 -6.09 1.21
C MET A 64 -7.76 -5.45 2.31
N PHE A 65 -8.05 -4.16 2.20
CA PHE A 65 -8.95 -3.50 3.15
C PHE A 65 -10.33 -4.16 3.18
N LEU A 66 -10.97 -4.37 2.03
CA LEU A 66 -12.32 -4.95 1.94
C LEU A 66 -12.39 -6.37 2.51
N MET A 67 -11.34 -7.17 2.36
CA MET A 67 -11.28 -8.52 2.93
C MET A 67 -11.21 -8.52 4.46
N HIS A 68 -10.62 -7.50 5.07
CA HIS A 68 -10.37 -7.46 6.53
C HIS A 68 -11.29 -6.51 7.30
N VAL A 69 -11.90 -5.51 6.64
CA VAL A 69 -12.69 -4.45 7.31
C VAL A 69 -13.84 -5.00 8.13
N GLY A 70 -14.58 -6.00 7.62
CA GLY A 70 -15.70 -6.61 8.34
C GLY A 70 -15.24 -7.22 9.68
N SER A 71 -14.20 -8.04 9.65
CA SER A 71 -13.61 -8.64 10.85
C SER A 71 -13.06 -7.59 11.82
N ASN A 72 -12.37 -6.58 11.30
CA ASN A 72 -11.74 -5.53 12.11
C ASN A 72 -12.78 -4.66 12.82
N ILE A 73 -13.91 -4.35 12.15
CA ILE A 73 -15.03 -3.61 12.75
C ILE A 73 -15.74 -4.46 13.80
N SER A 74 -16.03 -5.73 13.50
CA SER A 74 -16.71 -6.62 14.46
C SER A 74 -15.89 -6.86 15.74
N ASN A 75 -14.55 -6.74 15.67
CA ASN A 75 -13.64 -6.97 16.80
C ASN A 75 -12.85 -5.71 17.18
N LEU A 76 -13.49 -4.54 17.11
CA LEU A 76 -12.83 -3.24 17.24
C LEU A 76 -11.95 -3.11 18.49
N GLY A 77 -12.41 -3.62 19.64
CA GLY A 77 -11.68 -3.53 20.90
C GLY A 77 -10.27 -4.15 20.86
N SER A 78 -10.08 -5.22 20.09
CA SER A 78 -8.79 -5.91 19.93
C SER A 78 -8.12 -5.67 18.58
N GLN A 79 -8.84 -5.18 17.57
CA GLN A 79 -8.36 -5.06 16.20
C GLN A 79 -8.30 -3.62 15.65
N TRP A 80 -8.47 -2.61 16.51
CA TRP A 80 -8.41 -1.20 16.11
C TRP A 80 -7.12 -0.82 15.36
N ILE A 81 -5.97 -1.44 15.69
CA ILE A 81 -4.70 -1.22 14.97
C ILE A 81 -4.79 -1.68 13.52
N TYR A 82 -5.35 -2.87 13.28
CA TYR A 82 -5.55 -3.40 11.92
C TYR A 82 -6.60 -2.61 11.13
N LEU A 83 -7.58 -2.01 11.82
CA LEU A 83 -8.52 -1.09 11.19
C LEU A 83 -7.83 0.21 10.75
N LEU A 84 -6.99 0.81 11.61
CA LEU A 84 -6.21 2.00 11.27
C LEU A 84 -5.25 1.72 10.10
N GLU A 85 -4.56 0.58 10.13
CA GLU A 85 -3.72 0.12 9.04
C GLU A 85 -4.51 0.03 7.73
N GLY A 86 -5.70 -0.57 7.76
CA GLY A 86 -6.57 -0.65 6.59
C GLY A 86 -7.07 0.71 6.08
N LEU A 87 -7.32 1.68 6.97
CA LEU A 87 -7.65 3.05 6.56
C LEU A 87 -6.45 3.76 5.89
N LEU A 88 -5.23 3.50 6.36
CA LEU A 88 -4.02 3.99 5.71
C LEU A 88 -3.83 3.36 4.32
N ASP A 89 -4.14 2.07 4.15
CA ASP A 89 -4.14 1.41 2.82
C ASP A 89 -5.10 2.09 1.85
N LEU A 90 -6.34 2.38 2.29
CA LEU A 90 -7.31 3.11 1.49
C LEU A 90 -6.83 4.53 1.13
N GLY A 91 -6.22 5.23 2.08
CA GLY A 91 -5.63 6.55 1.85
C GLY A 91 -4.51 6.49 0.81
N ALA A 92 -3.61 5.50 0.92
CA ALA A 92 -2.56 5.27 -0.05
C ALA A 92 -3.12 4.92 -1.45
N ALA A 93 -4.14 4.07 -1.51
CA ALA A 93 -4.84 3.75 -2.76
C ALA A 93 -5.46 5.01 -3.39
N ALA A 94 -6.12 5.86 -2.59
CA ALA A 94 -6.70 7.10 -3.06
C ALA A 94 -5.63 8.06 -3.62
N VAL A 95 -4.49 8.19 -2.94
CA VAL A 95 -3.36 9.01 -3.44
C VAL A 95 -2.83 8.44 -4.76
N LEU A 96 -2.65 7.12 -4.88
CA LEU A 96 -2.14 6.50 -6.10
C LEU A 96 -3.04 6.72 -7.33
N VAL A 97 -4.35 6.88 -7.11
CA VAL A 97 -5.36 7.03 -8.17
C VAL A 97 -5.68 8.49 -8.47
N PHE A 98 -5.87 9.32 -7.45
CA PHE A 98 -6.45 10.65 -7.59
C PHE A 98 -5.43 11.78 -7.50
N GLU A 99 -4.25 11.57 -6.89
CA GLU A 99 -3.31 12.66 -6.68
C GLU A 99 -2.67 13.10 -8.01
N LYS A 100 -2.90 14.37 -8.37
CA LYS A 100 -2.46 14.95 -9.65
C LYS A 100 -0.97 14.79 -9.91
N ASN A 101 -0.15 14.91 -8.86
CA ASN A 101 1.31 14.78 -8.95
C ASN A 101 1.72 13.32 -9.23
N VAL A 102 0.98 12.34 -8.68
CA VAL A 102 1.21 10.91 -8.95
C VAL A 102 0.83 10.60 -10.39
N LYS A 103 -0.34 11.05 -10.85
CA LYS A 103 -0.76 10.87 -12.25
C LYS A 103 0.24 11.48 -13.23
N ALA A 104 0.73 12.68 -12.95
CA ALA A 104 1.75 13.34 -13.76
C ALA A 104 3.11 12.60 -13.76
N PHE A 105 3.42 11.85 -12.70
CA PHE A 105 4.64 11.05 -12.63
C PHE A 105 4.55 9.78 -13.50
N PHE A 106 3.38 9.15 -13.59
CA PHE A 106 3.15 7.98 -14.45
C PHE A 106 2.73 8.30 -15.89
N GLY A 107 2.30 9.53 -16.18
CA GLY A 107 1.93 9.98 -17.52
C GLY A 107 3.10 10.47 -18.39
N LYS A 108 4.34 10.28 -17.92
CA LYS A 108 5.58 10.53 -18.66
C LYS A 108 6.18 9.21 -19.10
#